data_AF-N1VJT6-F1
#
_entry.id   AF-N1VJT6-F1
#
_cell.length_a   1.000
_cell.length_b   1.000
_cell.length_c   1.000
_cell.angle_alpha   90.00
_cell.angle_beta   90.00
_cell.angle_gamma   90.00
#
_symmetry.space_group_name_H-M   'P 1'
#
loop_
_entity.id
_entity.type
_entity.pdbx_description
1 polymer ?
#
loop_
_entity_poly.entity_id
_entity_poly.type
_entity_poly.pdbx_seq_one_letter_code
_entity_poly.pdbx_strand_id
1 'polypeptide(L)'
;MINNIPKEKSKDSGIYAIKNTINNKIYIGSTTYFRLRYNKHFFELSSGKHPSKHLLSSYRKHGKNSFTFNIVEIIRPESFQTKELFEKAIVERENYFINKFQSNNRNFGYNLRISAETNRGIKHSSQALTRIKGKKISEETRKKMSASRMGEKHHSALIKEKDVKMIKLLIHFGFRNTNISKYLNVSKSIINDIKNNGSWKNVFLTKKDIESFDETNYHLDKKSWLDKKSVLLIKYLLGLNIQKSIITEFSGVPYSTVKGIHSGKIYGKIRLEEKDIKFFENSINTEDIKECEINHNTKLNNKRKSKSLKGSLNPLAKLKEDEIIEIAELLKNKKSLKFISEKFQVGIHTISKIKTGQNWSHLTGFENKKKGLLKGEDHPNIKHSNEVVIKVIHLSKIGKTTKEICNLLNLDKSFVNRIKSGKTRSYLYEK
;
A
#
# COMPACT_ATOMS: atom_id res chain seq x y z
N MET A 1 53.96 13.41 13.33
CA MET A 1 53.81 11.97 13.08
C MET A 1 55.08 11.54 12.41
N ILE A 2 55.73 10.49 12.90
CA ILE A 2 56.97 9.96 12.33
C ILE A 2 56.59 9.09 11.13
N ASN A 3 57.25 9.32 10.00
CA ASN A 3 57.04 8.56 8.77
C ASN A 3 58.01 7.38 8.71
N ASN A 4 57.51 6.16 8.88
CA ASN A 4 58.33 4.94 8.79
C ASN A 4 58.18 4.24 7.43
N ILE A 5 57.68 4.94 6.40
CA ILE A 5 57.58 4.40 5.05
C ILE A 5 58.99 4.38 4.41
N PRO A 6 59.51 3.21 3.98
CA PRO A 6 60.74 3.14 3.20
C PRO A 6 60.59 3.89 1.86
N LYS A 7 61.64 4.58 1.41
CA LYS A 7 61.58 5.46 0.22
C LYS A 7 61.12 4.71 -1.03
N GLU A 8 61.61 3.49 -1.19
CA GLU A 8 61.32 2.57 -2.29
C GLU A 8 59.88 2.04 -2.28
N LYS A 9 59.22 2.01 -1.11
CA LYS A 9 57.82 1.58 -0.96
C LYS A 9 56.83 2.75 -0.92
N SER A 10 57.31 3.97 -1.08
CA SER A 10 56.49 5.19 -0.89
C SER A 10 55.38 5.37 -1.93
N LYS A 11 55.54 4.76 -3.11
CA LYS A 11 54.59 4.77 -4.23
C LYS A 11 53.72 3.51 -4.30
N ASP A 12 53.96 2.52 -3.45
CA ASP A 12 53.14 1.31 -3.42
C ASP A 12 51.75 1.60 -2.79
N SER A 13 50.82 0.68 -3.05
CA SER A 13 49.48 0.60 -2.45
C SER A 13 49.39 -0.49 -1.40
N GLY A 14 48.37 -0.43 -0.54
CA GLY A 14 48.07 -1.44 0.45
C GLY A 14 47.52 -0.89 1.76
N ILE A 15 47.78 -1.62 2.85
CA ILE A 15 47.27 -1.34 4.20
C ILE A 15 48.36 -0.66 5.04
N TYR A 16 47.99 0.37 5.78
CA TYR A 16 48.85 1.07 6.73
C TYR A 16 48.23 1.13 8.12
N ALA A 17 49.09 1.43 9.10
CA ALA A 17 48.74 1.69 10.47
C ALA A 17 49.25 3.06 10.91
N ILE A 18 48.42 3.82 11.62
CA ILE A 18 48.87 4.95 12.44
C ILE A 18 48.83 4.49 13.90
N LYS A 19 49.99 4.30 14.51
CA LYS A 19 50.12 3.80 15.88
C LYS A 19 50.51 4.93 16.82
N ASN A 20 49.79 5.06 17.93
CA ASN A 20 50.20 5.90 19.04
C ASN A 20 51.20 5.12 19.91
N THR A 21 52.40 5.65 20.09
CA THR A 21 53.49 4.98 20.83
C THR A 21 53.32 5.05 22.35
N ILE A 22 52.45 5.93 22.86
CA ILE A 22 52.20 6.08 24.31
C ILE A 22 51.19 5.05 24.82
N ASN A 23 50.09 4.84 24.09
CA ASN A 23 48.99 3.97 24.53
C ASN A 23 48.78 2.73 23.64
N ASN A 24 49.64 2.53 22.64
CA ASN A 24 49.59 1.44 21.67
C ASN A 24 48.32 1.33 20.84
N LYS A 25 47.41 2.33 20.87
CA LYS A 25 46.22 2.31 20.03
C LYS A 25 46.55 2.52 18.57
N ILE A 26 45.81 1.85 17.68
CA ILE A 26 46.09 1.82 16.25
C ILE A 26 44.89 2.31 15.43
N TYR A 27 45.17 3.04 14.36
CA TYR A 27 44.25 3.28 13.26
C TYR A 27 44.72 2.48 12.04
N ILE A 28 43.84 1.68 11.46
CA ILE A 28 44.10 0.94 10.22
C ILE A 28 43.41 1.66 9.06
N GLY A 29 44.06 1.73 7.91
CA GLY A 29 43.44 2.20 6.69
C GLY A 29 44.12 1.63 5.45
N SER A 30 43.47 1.82 4.31
CA SER A 30 44.00 1.45 3.00
C SER A 30 44.34 2.65 2.13
N THR A 31 45.23 2.45 1.15
CA THR A 31 45.56 3.48 0.17
C THR A 31 46.13 2.91 -1.12
N THR A 32 45.98 3.67 -2.21
CA THR A 32 46.68 3.44 -3.47
C THR A 32 48.09 4.02 -3.50
N TYR A 33 48.44 4.96 -2.61
CA TYR A 33 49.76 5.59 -2.56
C TYR A 33 50.11 6.01 -1.12
N PHE A 34 51.02 5.26 -0.47
CA PHE A 34 51.37 5.50 0.93
C PHE A 34 51.86 6.93 1.23
N ARG A 35 52.73 7.50 0.38
CA ARG A 35 53.25 8.87 0.58
C ARG A 35 52.15 9.93 0.57
N LEU A 36 51.24 9.85 -0.40
CA LEU A 36 50.12 10.80 -0.50
C LEU A 36 49.19 10.66 0.71
N ARG A 37 48.95 9.42 1.16
CA ARG A 37 48.09 9.17 2.31
C ARG A 37 48.69 9.65 3.63
N TYR A 38 50.00 9.45 3.83
CA TYR A 38 50.74 9.99 4.95
C TYR A 38 50.61 11.51 5.00
N ASN A 39 50.92 12.20 3.89
CA ASN A 39 50.84 13.66 3.81
C ASN A 39 49.44 14.18 4.13
N LYS A 40 48.42 13.53 3.58
CA LYS A 40 47.01 13.86 3.84
C LYS A 40 46.67 13.74 5.33
N HIS A 41 46.98 12.60 5.96
CA HIS A 41 46.71 12.41 7.38
C HIS A 41 47.48 13.39 8.25
N PHE A 42 48.77 13.61 7.96
CA PHE A 42 49.60 14.55 8.69
C PHE A 42 49.01 15.97 8.63
N PHE A 43 48.61 16.43 7.43
CA PHE A 43 47.98 17.73 7.24
C PHE A 43 46.62 17.82 7.93
N GLU A 44 45.75 16.82 7.77
CA GLU A 44 44.41 16.79 8.38
C GLU A 44 44.47 16.77 9.91
N LEU A 45 45.43 16.05 10.50
CA LEU A 45 45.63 16.01 11.96
C LEU A 45 46.19 17.34 12.47
N SER A 46 47.18 17.90 11.77
CA SER A 46 47.83 19.16 12.16
C SER A 46 46.88 20.36 12.01
N SER A 47 46.03 20.37 10.98
CA SER A 47 45.01 21.41 10.74
C SER A 47 43.71 21.20 11.52
N GLY A 48 43.57 20.10 12.27
CA GLY A 48 42.35 19.81 13.03
C GLY A 48 41.14 19.38 12.19
N LYS A 49 41.33 19.04 10.91
CA LYS A 49 40.26 18.68 9.96
C LYS A 49 40.08 17.17 9.77
N HIS A 50 40.83 16.35 10.52
CA HIS A 50 40.79 14.90 10.36
C HIS A 50 39.37 14.29 10.60
N PRO A 51 38.91 13.35 9.74
CA PRO A 51 37.60 12.72 9.88
C PRO A 51 37.42 11.90 11.17
N SER A 52 38.43 11.11 11.57
CA SER A 52 38.39 10.41 12.87
C SER A 52 38.66 11.41 13.98
N LYS A 53 37.58 11.85 14.64
CA LYS A 53 37.63 12.77 15.79
C LYS A 53 38.34 12.15 16.99
N HIS A 54 38.25 10.83 17.16
CA HIS A 54 38.95 10.12 18.23
C HIS A 54 40.47 10.15 18.01
N LEU A 55 40.94 9.84 16.79
CA LEU A 55 42.35 9.96 16.45
C LEU A 55 42.84 11.41 16.62
N LEU A 56 42.08 12.39 16.13
CA LEU A 56 42.43 13.81 16.24
C LEU A 56 42.56 14.28 17.69
N SER A 57 41.62 13.91 18.55
CA SER A 57 41.67 14.24 19.98
C SER A 57 42.92 13.63 20.64
N SER A 58 43.24 12.38 20.33
CA SER A 58 44.45 11.72 20.82
C SER A 58 45.72 12.39 20.29
N TYR A 59 45.74 12.78 19.02
CA TYR A 59 46.85 13.52 18.40
C TYR A 59 47.12 14.86 19.08
N ARG A 60 46.05 15.60 19.42
CA ARG A 60 46.17 16.85 20.19
C ARG A 60 46.68 16.62 21.60
N LYS A 61 46.21 15.56 22.27
CA LYS A 61 46.59 15.24 23.65
C LYS A 61 48.05 14.81 23.78
N HIS A 62 48.52 13.97 22.87
CA HIS A 62 49.83 13.31 22.98
C HIS A 62 50.91 13.92 22.10
N GLY A 63 50.55 14.86 21.22
CA GLY A 63 51.48 15.54 20.33
C GLY A 63 51.90 14.70 19.12
N LYS A 64 52.44 15.40 18.11
CA LYS A 64 52.75 14.82 16.79
C LYS A 64 53.82 13.72 16.82
N ASN A 65 54.78 13.80 17.74
CA ASN A 65 55.92 12.88 17.79
C ASN A 65 55.54 11.52 18.40
N SER A 66 54.40 11.43 19.07
CA SER A 66 53.87 10.22 19.71
C SER A 66 53.12 9.29 18.75
N PHE A 67 53.16 9.58 17.44
CA PHE A 67 52.46 8.81 16.42
C PHE A 67 53.42 8.41 15.31
N THR A 68 53.32 7.16 14.89
CA THR A 68 54.10 6.56 13.80
C THR A 68 53.15 6.13 12.68
N PHE A 69 53.59 6.29 11.43
CA PHE A 69 52.89 5.79 10.24
C PHE A 69 53.69 4.62 9.66
N ASN A 70 53.09 3.43 9.62
CA ASN A 70 53.73 2.19 9.22
C ASN A 70 52.97 1.49 8.11
N ILE A 71 53.67 0.86 7.18
CA ILE A 71 53.07 -0.09 6.23
C ILE A 71 52.76 -1.39 6.99
N VAL A 72 51.57 -1.92 6.81
CA VAL A 72 51.13 -3.21 7.37
C VAL A 72 51.21 -4.30 6.30
N GLU A 73 50.75 -3.98 5.08
CA GLU A 73 50.76 -4.91 3.96
C GLU A 73 50.80 -4.13 2.64
N ILE A 74 51.59 -4.61 1.68
CA ILE A 74 51.65 -4.05 0.33
C ILE A 74 50.78 -4.91 -0.59
N ILE A 75 49.87 -4.28 -1.32
CA ILE A 75 48.96 -4.92 -2.26
C ILE A 75 49.10 -4.17 -3.57
N ARG A 76 49.62 -4.83 -4.61
CA ARG A 76 49.96 -4.20 -5.90
C ARG A 76 48.85 -4.37 -6.93
N PRO A 77 48.42 -3.33 -7.66
CA PRO A 77 47.36 -3.44 -8.66
C PRO A 77 47.69 -4.46 -9.75
N GLU A 78 48.97 -4.61 -10.10
CA GLU A 78 49.46 -5.52 -11.14
C GLU A 78 49.23 -7.00 -10.80
N SER A 79 48.96 -7.31 -9.53
CA SER A 79 48.64 -8.68 -9.08
C SER A 79 47.18 -9.08 -9.33
N PHE A 80 46.37 -8.22 -9.94
CA PHE A 80 44.93 -8.44 -10.13
C PHE A 80 44.52 -8.23 -11.59
N GLN A 81 43.61 -9.08 -12.08
CA GLN A 81 43.14 -9.07 -13.47
C GLN A 81 42.30 -7.83 -13.80
N THR A 82 41.56 -7.34 -12.82
CA THR A 82 40.68 -6.17 -12.97
C THR A 82 40.82 -5.22 -11.80
N LYS A 83 40.53 -3.94 -12.04
CA LYS A 83 40.51 -2.90 -11.01
C LYS A 83 39.51 -3.22 -9.88
N GLU A 84 38.37 -3.82 -10.23
CA GLU A 84 37.34 -4.21 -9.26
C GLU A 84 37.85 -5.27 -8.28
N LEU A 85 38.58 -6.29 -8.77
CA LEU A 85 39.18 -7.32 -7.92
C LEU A 85 40.24 -6.73 -6.98
N PHE A 86 41.03 -5.78 -7.47
CA PHE A 86 42.01 -5.05 -6.65
C PHE A 86 41.34 -4.24 -5.53
N GLU A 87 40.29 -3.46 -5.85
CA GLU A 87 39.56 -2.66 -4.86
C GLU A 87 38.92 -3.56 -3.79
N LYS A 88 38.34 -4.69 -4.21
CA LYS A 88 37.78 -5.70 -3.31
C LYS A 88 38.84 -6.29 -2.38
N ALA A 89 40.00 -6.69 -2.92
CA ALA A 89 41.10 -7.24 -2.13
C ALA A 89 41.61 -6.24 -1.08
N ILE A 90 41.77 -4.96 -1.45
CA ILE A 90 42.17 -3.92 -0.49
C ILE A 90 41.17 -3.81 0.68
N VAL A 91 39.87 -3.79 0.36
CA VAL A 91 38.81 -3.64 1.36
C VAL A 91 38.76 -4.85 2.30
N GLU A 92 38.87 -6.07 1.75
CA GLU A 92 38.91 -7.31 2.53
C GLU A 92 40.11 -7.33 3.49
N ARG A 93 41.29 -6.90 3.02
CA ARG A 93 42.50 -6.83 3.84
C ARG A 93 42.43 -5.73 4.90
N GLU A 94 41.86 -4.56 4.58
CA GLU A 94 41.60 -3.52 5.57
C GLU A 94 40.70 -4.05 6.69
N ASN A 95 39.60 -4.74 6.35
CA ASN A 95 38.69 -5.34 7.31
C ASN A 95 39.37 -6.44 8.16
N TYR A 96 40.19 -7.29 7.53
CA TYR A 96 40.98 -8.30 8.23
C TYR A 96 41.86 -7.65 9.32
N PHE A 97 42.59 -6.58 9.00
CA PHE A 97 43.45 -5.92 9.97
C PHE A 97 42.70 -5.09 11.02
N ILE A 98 41.58 -4.45 10.65
CA ILE A 98 40.71 -3.78 11.63
C ILE A 98 40.23 -4.80 12.68
N ASN A 99 39.83 -6.00 12.25
CA ASN A 99 39.39 -7.05 13.16
C ASN A 99 40.56 -7.62 13.98
N LYS A 100 41.68 -7.94 13.32
CA LYS A 100 42.89 -8.49 13.95
C LYS A 100 43.43 -7.60 15.07
N PHE A 101 43.45 -6.27 14.85
CA PHE A 101 43.92 -5.30 15.84
C PHE A 101 42.80 -4.71 16.70
N GLN A 102 41.54 -5.13 16.48
CA GLN A 102 40.35 -4.56 17.13
C GLN A 102 40.34 -3.03 17.07
N SER A 103 40.80 -2.45 15.96
CA SER A 103 41.08 -1.02 15.87
C SER A 103 39.80 -0.16 15.88
N ASN A 104 38.63 -0.79 15.73
CA ASN A 104 37.30 -0.19 15.86
C ASN A 104 36.83 -0.07 17.33
N ASN A 105 37.47 -0.78 18.27
CA ASN A 105 37.20 -0.69 19.69
C ASN A 105 37.98 0.50 20.28
N ARG A 106 37.30 1.40 20.99
CA ARG A 106 37.93 2.60 21.58
C ARG A 106 39.07 2.28 22.56
N ASN A 107 39.10 1.08 23.13
CA ASN A 107 40.18 0.66 24.03
C ASN A 107 41.47 0.34 23.26
N PHE A 108 41.37 -0.13 22.02
CA PHE A 108 42.50 -0.66 21.25
C PHE A 108 42.81 0.16 19.98
N GLY A 109 41.89 1.01 19.51
CA GLY A 109 42.13 1.78 18.29
C GLY A 109 41.24 2.99 18.05
N TYR A 110 41.37 3.51 16.82
CA TYR A 110 40.79 4.78 16.39
C TYR A 110 39.87 4.70 15.18
N ASN A 111 39.65 3.51 14.60
CA ASN A 111 38.69 3.32 13.53
C ASN A 111 37.27 3.52 14.08
N LEU A 112 36.44 4.26 13.34
CA LEU A 112 35.04 4.49 13.72
C LEU A 112 34.10 3.43 13.13
N ARG A 113 34.46 2.91 11.95
CA ARG A 113 33.65 1.94 11.22
C ARG A 113 33.95 0.52 11.68
N ILE A 114 32.91 -0.31 11.64
CA ILE A 114 33.04 -1.76 11.90
C ILE A 114 33.66 -2.46 10.68
N SER A 115 33.35 -2.00 9.46
CA SER A 115 33.94 -2.43 8.19
C SER A 115 34.18 -1.21 7.28
N ALA A 116 35.21 -1.27 6.43
CA ALA A 116 35.57 -0.23 5.47
C ALA A 116 34.42 0.09 4.48
N GLU A 117 33.57 -0.89 4.18
CA GLU A 117 32.51 -0.84 3.16
C GLU A 117 31.28 -0.04 3.58
N THR A 118 30.96 0.00 4.88
CA THR A 118 29.65 0.52 5.31
C THR A 118 29.75 1.43 6.53
N ASN A 119 28.89 2.43 6.55
CA ASN A 119 28.62 3.22 7.75
C ASN A 119 27.64 2.50 8.71
N ARG A 120 27.25 1.25 8.42
CA ARG A 120 26.32 0.48 9.27
C ARG A 120 26.99 0.21 10.62
N GLY A 121 26.25 0.45 11.69
CA GLY A 121 26.74 0.32 13.07
C GLY A 121 27.37 1.58 13.67
N ILE A 122 27.55 2.67 12.90
CA ILE A 122 27.91 3.97 13.47
C ILE A 122 26.71 4.49 14.27
N LYS A 123 26.83 4.50 15.60
CA LYS A 123 25.82 5.07 16.49
C LYS A 123 25.86 6.60 16.39
N HIS A 124 24.76 7.21 15.94
CA HIS A 124 24.57 8.65 16.03
C HIS A 124 24.34 9.08 17.49
N SER A 125 24.78 10.28 17.86
CA SER A 125 24.47 10.85 19.17
C SER A 125 22.96 11.12 19.30
N SER A 126 22.44 11.03 20.53
CA SER A 126 21.05 11.37 20.84
C SER A 126 20.67 12.78 20.34
N GLN A 127 21.57 13.74 20.51
CA GLN A 127 21.40 15.12 20.05
C GLN A 127 21.39 15.28 18.51
N ALA A 128 22.06 14.39 17.76
CA ALA A 128 22.00 14.39 16.30
C ALA A 128 20.68 13.81 15.80
N LEU A 129 20.16 12.78 16.48
CA LEU A 129 18.87 12.17 16.17
C LEU A 129 17.70 13.13 16.39
N THR A 130 17.74 13.95 17.45
CA THR A 130 16.70 14.95 17.74
C THR A 130 16.66 16.09 16.71
N ARG A 131 17.79 16.44 16.07
CA ARG A 131 17.84 17.45 15.00
C ARG A 131 17.13 17.00 13.71
N ILE A 132 17.02 15.69 13.49
CA ILE A 132 16.43 15.10 12.28
C ILE A 132 14.94 14.81 12.51
N LYS A 133 14.58 14.33 13.71
CA LYS A 133 13.22 13.91 14.02
C LYS A 133 12.32 15.10 14.29
N GLY A 134 11.33 15.35 13.42
CA GLY A 134 10.26 16.34 13.65
C GLY A 134 10.48 17.72 13.03
N LYS A 135 11.54 17.92 12.24
CA LYS A 135 11.75 19.20 11.55
C LYS A 135 10.70 19.39 10.46
N LYS A 136 9.78 20.36 10.65
CA LYS A 136 8.87 20.80 9.59
C LYS A 136 9.70 21.51 8.52
N ILE A 137 9.55 21.08 7.28
CA ILE A 137 10.16 21.73 6.11
C ILE A 137 9.64 23.17 6.05
N SER A 138 10.51 24.14 5.78
CA SER A 138 10.10 25.54 5.65
C SER A 138 9.07 25.69 4.54
N GLU A 139 8.17 26.66 4.66
CA GLU A 139 7.13 26.85 3.66
C GLU A 139 7.72 27.15 2.27
N GLU A 140 8.79 27.93 2.21
CA GLU A 140 9.53 28.21 0.98
C GLU A 140 10.09 26.93 0.34
N THR A 141 10.74 26.07 1.13
CA THR A 141 11.29 24.79 0.63
C THR A 141 10.17 23.86 0.17
N ARG A 142 9.05 23.82 0.89
CA ARG A 142 7.85 23.06 0.51
C ARG A 142 7.28 23.55 -0.81
N LYS A 143 7.24 24.88 -1.04
CA LYS A 143 6.80 25.46 -2.32
C LYS A 143 7.74 25.09 -3.47
N LYS A 144 9.07 25.16 -3.28
CA LYS A 144 10.06 24.73 -4.30
C LYS A 144 9.95 23.23 -4.62
N MET A 145 9.77 22.39 -3.59
CA MET A 145 9.54 20.96 -3.77
C MET A 145 8.21 20.66 -4.48
N SER A 146 7.15 21.43 -4.22
CA SER A 146 5.88 21.30 -4.93
C SER A 146 6.02 21.71 -6.40
N ALA A 147 6.63 22.87 -6.66
CA ALA A 147 6.82 23.40 -8.01
C ALA A 147 7.66 22.49 -8.92
N SER A 148 8.70 21.84 -8.38
CA SER A 148 9.52 20.87 -9.12
C SER A 148 8.78 19.56 -9.42
N ARG A 149 7.72 19.23 -8.67
CA ARG A 149 6.94 18.00 -8.84
C ARG A 149 5.68 18.18 -9.70
N MET A 150 5.42 19.39 -10.22
CA MET A 150 4.24 19.69 -11.03
C MET A 150 4.58 19.88 -12.51
N GLY A 151 3.63 19.53 -13.38
CA GLY A 151 3.71 19.78 -14.82
C GLY A 151 4.78 18.95 -15.54
N GLU A 152 5.30 19.50 -16.65
CA GLU A 152 6.29 18.84 -17.52
C GLU A 152 7.63 18.53 -16.84
N LYS A 153 7.94 19.21 -15.74
CA LYS A 153 9.19 19.03 -14.99
C LYS A 153 9.22 17.72 -14.19
N HIS A 154 8.07 17.06 -14.03
CA HIS A 154 8.00 15.78 -13.37
C HIS A 154 8.46 14.67 -14.33
N HIS A 155 9.46 13.88 -13.94
CA HIS A 155 10.04 12.79 -14.74
C HIS A 155 9.02 11.73 -15.23
N SER A 156 7.85 11.63 -14.58
CA SER A 156 6.74 10.74 -15.01
C SER A 156 5.59 11.47 -15.72
N ALA A 157 5.77 12.73 -16.14
CA ALA A 157 4.73 13.47 -16.84
C ALA A 157 4.47 12.84 -18.22
N LEU A 158 3.33 12.18 -18.37
CA LEU A 158 2.89 11.53 -19.61
C LEU A 158 2.39 12.52 -20.68
N ILE A 159 2.17 13.78 -20.30
CA ILE A 159 1.44 14.77 -21.10
C ILE A 159 2.17 16.11 -21.03
N LYS A 160 2.27 16.80 -22.17
CA LYS A 160 2.92 18.12 -22.29
C LYS A 160 1.90 19.25 -22.12
N GLU A 161 2.38 20.46 -21.86
CA GLU A 161 1.57 21.68 -21.75
C GLU A 161 0.74 21.92 -23.01
N LYS A 162 1.29 21.63 -24.20
CA LYS A 162 0.56 21.68 -25.47
C LYS A 162 -0.68 20.77 -25.47
N ASP A 163 -0.52 19.53 -25.01
CA ASP A 163 -1.62 18.57 -24.95
C ASP A 163 -2.64 18.96 -23.88
N VAL A 164 -2.20 19.55 -22.77
CA VAL A 164 -3.10 20.10 -21.74
C VAL A 164 -3.92 21.27 -22.28
N LYS A 165 -3.31 22.19 -23.04
CA LYS A 165 -4.03 23.26 -23.72
C LYS A 165 -5.05 22.71 -24.71
N MET A 166 -4.67 21.71 -25.50
CA MET A 166 -5.58 21.00 -26.42
C MET A 166 -6.76 20.37 -25.67
N ILE A 167 -6.51 19.67 -24.57
CA ILE A 167 -7.56 19.09 -23.72
C ILE A 167 -8.50 20.17 -23.21
N LYS A 168 -7.97 21.30 -22.73
CA LYS A 168 -8.78 22.42 -22.23
C LYS A 168 -9.63 23.04 -23.33
N LEU A 169 -9.08 23.23 -24.54
CA LEU A 169 -9.82 23.73 -25.71
C LEU A 169 -10.94 22.77 -26.09
N LEU A 170 -10.64 21.48 -26.27
CA LEU A 170 -11.65 20.48 -26.61
C LEU A 170 -12.77 20.40 -25.55
N ILE A 171 -12.45 20.54 -24.27
CA ILE A 171 -13.47 20.63 -23.22
C ILE A 171 -14.30 21.92 -23.35
N HIS A 172 -13.66 23.06 -23.64
CA HIS A 172 -14.32 24.36 -23.82
C HIS A 172 -15.35 24.33 -24.95
N PHE A 173 -14.99 23.75 -26.10
CA PHE A 173 -15.86 23.56 -27.27
C PHE A 173 -16.86 22.39 -27.13
N GLY A 174 -16.94 21.76 -25.95
CA GLY A 174 -17.99 20.81 -25.60
C GLY A 174 -17.76 19.37 -26.04
N PHE A 175 -16.54 19.01 -26.46
CA PHE A 175 -16.20 17.63 -26.80
C PHE A 175 -16.21 16.74 -25.55
N ARG A 176 -16.63 15.47 -25.71
CA ARG A 176 -16.73 14.53 -24.58
C ARG A 176 -15.35 14.09 -24.12
N ASN A 177 -15.12 14.07 -22.80
CA ASN A 177 -13.88 13.58 -22.21
C ASN A 177 -13.49 12.16 -22.66
N THR A 178 -14.46 11.29 -23.00
CA THR A 178 -14.22 9.96 -23.57
C THR A 178 -13.62 10.00 -24.97
N ASN A 179 -14.05 10.95 -25.79
CA ASN A 179 -13.62 11.08 -27.18
C ASN A 179 -12.24 11.76 -27.20
N ILE A 180 -12.05 12.79 -26.37
CA ILE A 180 -10.74 13.42 -26.12
C ILE A 180 -9.72 12.37 -25.63
N SER A 181 -10.14 11.47 -24.72
CA SER A 181 -9.30 10.38 -24.20
C SER A 181 -8.81 9.44 -25.29
N LYS A 182 -9.70 9.03 -26.21
CA LYS A 182 -9.35 8.18 -27.35
C LYS A 182 -8.46 8.92 -28.34
N TYR A 183 -8.80 10.17 -28.65
CA TYR A 183 -8.09 11.00 -29.63
C TYR A 183 -6.64 11.26 -29.23
N LEU A 184 -6.40 11.64 -27.98
CA LEU A 184 -5.07 11.97 -27.48
C LEU A 184 -4.34 10.75 -26.90
N ASN A 185 -4.97 9.57 -26.89
CA ASN A 185 -4.48 8.37 -26.21
C ASN A 185 -4.07 8.63 -24.74
N VAL A 186 -4.92 9.38 -24.04
CA VAL A 186 -4.71 9.78 -22.64
C VAL A 186 -5.84 9.20 -21.80
N SER A 187 -5.55 8.74 -20.58
CA SER A 187 -6.60 8.21 -19.71
C SER A 187 -7.68 9.28 -19.40
N LYS A 188 -8.95 8.86 -19.43
CA LYS A 188 -10.09 9.72 -19.07
C LYS A 188 -9.97 10.34 -17.68
N SER A 189 -9.28 9.65 -16.76
CA SER A 189 -9.01 10.15 -15.41
C SER A 189 -8.17 11.43 -15.44
N ILE A 190 -7.13 11.47 -16.27
CA ILE A 190 -6.27 12.64 -16.40
C ILE A 190 -7.04 13.82 -17.01
N ILE A 191 -7.87 13.57 -18.02
CA ILE A 191 -8.73 14.60 -18.62
C ILE A 191 -9.73 15.15 -17.61
N ASN A 192 -10.35 14.29 -16.79
CA ASN A 192 -11.24 14.72 -15.70
C ASN A 192 -10.50 15.56 -14.65
N ASP A 193 -9.28 15.17 -14.31
CA ASP A 193 -8.46 15.90 -13.35
C ASP A 193 -8.10 17.31 -13.88
N ILE A 194 -7.68 17.42 -15.15
CA ILE A 194 -7.43 18.71 -15.82
C ILE A 194 -8.72 19.55 -15.87
N LYS A 195 -9.86 18.94 -16.22
CA LYS A 195 -11.17 19.60 -16.25
C LYS A 195 -11.57 20.19 -14.90
N ASN A 196 -11.32 19.44 -13.82
CA ASN A 196 -11.67 19.84 -12.46
C ASN A 196 -10.61 20.75 -11.81
N ASN A 197 -9.65 21.26 -12.59
CA ASN A 197 -8.51 22.03 -12.10
C ASN A 197 -7.76 21.30 -10.97
N GLY A 198 -7.55 19.99 -11.08
CA GLY A 198 -6.71 19.23 -10.15
C GLY A 198 -5.23 19.49 -10.44
N SER A 199 -4.69 18.80 -11.44
CA SER A 199 -3.36 19.03 -12.01
C SER A 199 -3.38 20.16 -13.06
N TRP A 200 -2.21 20.71 -13.36
CA TRP A 200 -2.04 21.74 -14.42
C TRP A 200 -2.91 22.99 -14.26
N LYS A 201 -3.12 23.42 -13.00
CA LYS A 201 -3.83 24.66 -12.65
C LYS A 201 -3.19 25.92 -13.24
N ASN A 202 -1.88 25.88 -13.47
CA ASN A 202 -1.07 26.97 -13.98
C ASN A 202 -1.19 27.18 -15.50
N VAL A 203 -1.81 26.24 -16.23
CA VAL A 203 -2.01 26.36 -17.68
C VAL A 203 -3.36 27.00 -17.93
N PHE A 204 -3.41 28.17 -18.56
CA PHE A 204 -4.65 28.86 -18.87
C PHE A 204 -4.86 28.96 -20.39
N LEU A 205 -6.13 29.03 -20.80
CA LEU A 205 -6.48 29.37 -22.17
C LEU A 205 -6.54 30.89 -22.30
N THR A 206 -5.85 31.42 -23.30
CA THR A 206 -5.95 32.83 -23.67
C THR A 206 -7.07 33.04 -24.70
N LYS A 207 -7.55 34.28 -24.88
CA LYS A 207 -8.54 34.60 -25.92
C LYS A 207 -8.07 34.20 -27.32
N LYS A 208 -6.78 34.43 -27.62
CA LYS A 208 -6.13 34.01 -28.86
C LYS A 208 -6.17 32.50 -29.06
N ASP A 209 -6.01 31.69 -28.00
CA ASP A 209 -6.09 30.23 -28.10
C ASP A 209 -7.50 29.75 -28.49
N ILE A 210 -8.54 30.46 -28.06
CA ILE A 210 -9.94 30.13 -28.37
C ILE A 210 -10.27 30.58 -29.80
N GLU A 211 -9.90 31.81 -30.17
CA GLU A 211 -10.17 32.40 -31.49
C GLU A 211 -9.45 31.68 -32.63
N SER A 212 -8.25 31.14 -32.37
CA SER A 212 -7.48 30.38 -33.37
C SER A 212 -7.86 28.90 -33.44
N PHE A 213 -8.75 28.42 -32.56
CA PHE A 213 -9.13 27.03 -32.53
C PHE A 213 -10.27 26.74 -33.50
N ASP A 214 -9.96 26.02 -34.57
CA ASP A 214 -10.96 25.52 -35.52
C ASP A 214 -11.42 24.12 -35.13
N GLU A 215 -12.65 24.02 -34.66
CA GLU A 215 -13.29 22.79 -34.23
C GLU A 215 -13.62 21.81 -35.37
N THR A 216 -13.68 22.28 -36.61
CA THR A 216 -14.04 21.44 -37.78
C THR A 216 -12.92 20.47 -38.15
N ASN A 217 -11.68 20.77 -37.78
CA ASN A 217 -10.51 19.90 -37.96
C ASN A 217 -10.54 18.63 -37.08
N TYR A 218 -11.52 18.53 -36.16
CA TYR A 218 -11.63 17.41 -35.24
C TYR A 218 -12.94 16.66 -35.49
N HIS A 219 -12.86 15.48 -36.12
CA HIS A 219 -13.98 14.55 -36.29
C HIS A 219 -14.33 13.81 -34.98
N LEU A 220 -14.60 14.57 -33.91
CA LEU A 220 -14.97 14.04 -32.60
C LEU A 220 -16.46 14.32 -32.34
N ASP A 221 -17.25 13.27 -32.14
CA ASP A 221 -18.68 13.43 -31.87
C ASP A 221 -18.93 14.25 -30.58
N LYS A 222 -19.65 15.36 -30.74
CA LYS A 222 -20.18 16.15 -29.62
C LYS A 222 -21.41 15.49 -28.98
N LYS A 223 -22.13 14.66 -29.75
CA LYS A 223 -23.46 14.11 -29.41
C LYS A 223 -23.40 13.17 -28.21
N SER A 224 -24.44 13.19 -27.39
CA SER A 224 -24.62 12.20 -26.33
C SER A 224 -24.92 10.82 -26.87
N TRP A 225 -24.38 9.79 -26.21
CA TRP A 225 -24.71 8.39 -26.48
C TRP A 225 -26.23 8.27 -26.57
N LEU A 226 -26.96 8.76 -25.56
CA LEU A 226 -28.41 8.78 -25.60
C LEU A 226 -28.90 10.09 -26.21
N ASP A 227 -29.81 9.99 -27.15
CA ASP A 227 -30.58 11.10 -27.65
C ASP A 227 -31.60 11.59 -26.60
N LYS A 228 -32.14 12.79 -26.80
CA LYS A 228 -33.08 13.41 -25.85
C LYS A 228 -34.33 12.55 -25.65
N LYS A 229 -34.85 11.91 -26.71
CA LYS A 229 -36.10 11.13 -26.65
C LYS A 229 -35.91 9.87 -25.80
N SER A 230 -34.79 9.16 -25.96
CA SER A 230 -34.46 8.00 -25.11
C SER A 230 -34.29 8.36 -23.63
N VAL A 231 -33.72 9.53 -23.32
CA VAL A 231 -33.63 9.99 -21.92
C VAL A 231 -35.00 10.31 -21.35
N LEU A 232 -35.86 10.99 -22.11
CA LEU A 232 -37.22 11.32 -21.68
C LEU A 232 -38.05 10.04 -21.47
N LEU A 233 -37.93 9.05 -22.35
CA LEU A 233 -38.54 7.72 -22.20
C LEU A 233 -38.15 7.06 -20.87
N ILE A 234 -36.85 7.01 -20.54
CA ILE A 234 -36.38 6.43 -19.27
C ILE A 234 -36.96 7.20 -18.07
N LYS A 235 -37.02 8.54 -18.14
CA LYS A 235 -37.59 9.35 -17.06
C LYS A 235 -39.09 9.11 -16.89
N TYR A 236 -39.82 8.97 -17.99
CA TYR A 236 -41.24 8.61 -17.99
C TYR A 236 -41.47 7.25 -17.33
N LEU A 237 -40.75 6.19 -17.76
CA LEU A 237 -40.88 4.85 -17.18
C LEU A 237 -40.49 4.79 -15.70
N LEU A 238 -39.50 5.58 -15.28
CA LEU A 238 -39.16 5.74 -13.85
C LEU A 238 -40.28 6.46 -13.07
N GLY A 239 -40.97 7.41 -13.70
CA GLY A 239 -42.14 8.11 -13.13
C GLY A 239 -43.34 7.17 -12.92
N LEU A 240 -43.49 6.15 -13.78
CA LEU A 240 -44.47 5.06 -13.60
C LEU A 240 -44.06 4.02 -12.53
N ASN A 241 -42.97 4.27 -11.80
CA ASN A 241 -42.44 3.37 -10.76
C ASN A 241 -42.05 1.96 -11.26
N ILE A 242 -41.72 1.83 -12.55
CA ILE A 242 -41.28 0.56 -13.13
C ILE A 242 -39.87 0.22 -12.62
N GLN A 243 -39.61 -1.06 -12.38
CA GLN A 243 -38.30 -1.51 -11.91
C GLN A 243 -37.19 -1.21 -12.94
N LYS A 244 -36.03 -0.74 -12.45
CA LYS A 244 -34.88 -0.35 -13.29
C LYS A 244 -34.36 -1.49 -14.17
N SER A 245 -34.51 -2.75 -13.74
CA SER A 245 -34.18 -3.94 -14.53
C SER A 245 -35.09 -4.09 -15.74
N ILE A 246 -36.39 -3.89 -15.57
CA ILE A 246 -37.37 -3.91 -16.67
C ILE A 246 -37.12 -2.76 -17.64
N ILE A 247 -36.88 -1.55 -17.12
CA ILE A 247 -36.53 -0.39 -17.95
C ILE A 247 -35.26 -0.66 -18.79
N THR A 248 -34.29 -1.39 -18.23
CA THR A 248 -33.06 -1.78 -18.94
C THR A 248 -33.38 -2.71 -20.11
N GLU A 249 -34.24 -3.73 -19.90
CA GLU A 249 -34.64 -4.66 -20.96
C GLU A 249 -35.51 -3.98 -22.02
N PHE A 250 -36.46 -3.14 -21.60
CA PHE A 250 -37.38 -2.45 -22.49
C PHE A 250 -36.70 -1.39 -23.37
N SER A 251 -35.82 -0.56 -22.78
CA SER A 251 -35.15 0.52 -23.52
C SER A 251 -33.85 0.10 -24.22
N GLY A 252 -33.32 -1.09 -23.91
CA GLY A 252 -31.98 -1.51 -24.32
C GLY A 252 -30.85 -0.69 -23.70
N VAL A 253 -31.14 0.20 -22.75
CA VAL A 253 -30.16 1.08 -22.12
C VAL A 253 -29.54 0.42 -20.89
N PRO A 254 -28.21 0.38 -20.74
CA PRO A 254 -27.56 -0.28 -19.61
C PRO A 254 -28.06 0.18 -18.24
N TYR A 255 -28.20 -0.77 -17.31
CA TYR A 255 -28.70 -0.52 -15.95
C TYR A 255 -27.96 0.61 -15.21
N SER A 256 -26.63 0.71 -15.38
CA SER A 256 -25.83 1.78 -14.79
C SER A 256 -26.25 3.17 -15.26
N THR A 257 -26.66 3.28 -16.52
CA THR A 257 -27.12 4.51 -17.16
C THR A 257 -28.52 4.86 -16.68
N VAL A 258 -29.44 3.89 -16.65
CA VAL A 258 -30.79 4.07 -16.05
C VAL A 258 -30.69 4.54 -14.60
N LYS A 259 -29.84 3.89 -13.80
CA LYS A 259 -29.57 4.28 -12.40
C LYS A 259 -29.00 5.70 -12.29
N GLY A 260 -28.10 6.08 -13.20
CA GLY A 260 -27.52 7.42 -13.23
C GLY A 260 -28.51 8.52 -13.65
N ILE A 261 -29.46 8.20 -14.53
CA ILE A 261 -30.56 9.09 -14.91
C ILE A 261 -31.51 9.27 -13.73
N HIS A 262 -31.90 8.18 -13.06
CA HIS A 262 -32.77 8.20 -11.89
C HIS A 262 -32.19 9.03 -10.74
N SER A 263 -30.88 8.95 -10.48
CA SER A 263 -30.22 9.75 -9.44
C SER A 263 -29.93 11.19 -9.86
N GLY A 264 -30.25 11.59 -11.10
CA GLY A 264 -29.91 12.91 -11.65
C GLY A 264 -28.42 13.14 -11.91
N LYS A 265 -27.56 12.13 -11.66
CA LYS A 265 -26.10 12.22 -11.85
C LYS A 265 -25.71 12.44 -13.32
N ILE A 266 -26.48 11.87 -14.24
CA ILE A 266 -26.34 12.07 -15.69
C ILE A 266 -27.67 12.53 -16.28
N TYR A 267 -27.62 13.38 -17.30
CA TYR A 267 -28.79 13.96 -17.96
C TYR A 267 -29.78 14.68 -17.01
N GLY A 268 -29.30 15.22 -15.88
CA GLY A 268 -30.13 15.98 -14.93
C GLY A 268 -30.78 17.24 -15.52
N LYS A 269 -30.15 17.84 -16.55
CA LYS A 269 -30.68 19.04 -17.25
C LYS A 269 -31.91 18.77 -18.10
N ILE A 270 -32.12 17.54 -18.58
CA ILE A 270 -33.28 17.19 -19.42
C ILE A 270 -34.47 16.94 -18.50
N ARG A 271 -35.47 17.83 -18.46
CA ARG A 271 -36.67 17.63 -17.63
C ARG A 271 -37.77 16.98 -18.45
N LEU A 272 -38.57 16.13 -17.80
CA LEU A 272 -39.77 15.55 -18.39
C LEU A 272 -40.88 16.59 -18.23
N GLU A 273 -41.43 17.07 -19.33
CA GLU A 273 -42.53 18.05 -19.34
C GLU A 273 -43.88 17.34 -19.59
N GLU A 274 -45.00 17.99 -19.28
CA GLU A 274 -46.35 17.42 -19.47
C GLU A 274 -46.61 16.97 -20.93
N LYS A 275 -46.07 17.71 -21.90
CA LYS A 275 -46.17 17.34 -23.31
C LYS A 275 -45.47 16.02 -23.64
N ASP A 276 -44.35 15.74 -22.96
CA ASP A 276 -43.58 14.51 -23.14
C ASP A 276 -44.34 13.33 -22.50
N ILE A 277 -44.96 13.55 -21.34
CA ILE A 277 -45.81 12.57 -20.66
C ILE A 277 -46.98 12.16 -21.57
N LYS A 278 -47.75 13.13 -22.08
CA LYS A 278 -48.86 12.88 -23.01
C LYS A 278 -48.40 12.16 -24.28
N PHE A 279 -47.23 12.52 -24.81
CA PHE A 279 -46.66 11.82 -25.96
C PHE A 279 -46.40 10.34 -25.66
N PHE A 280 -45.78 10.02 -24.52
CA PHE A 280 -45.49 8.64 -24.15
C PHE A 280 -46.72 7.84 -23.70
N GLU A 281 -47.71 8.46 -23.06
CA GLU A 281 -49.00 7.83 -22.75
C GLU A 281 -49.72 7.32 -24.01
N ASN A 282 -49.65 8.09 -25.10
CA ASN A 282 -50.26 7.70 -26.37
C ASN A 282 -49.39 6.77 -27.23
N SER A 283 -48.07 6.75 -26.99
CA SER A 283 -47.11 6.03 -27.85
C SER A 283 -46.62 4.71 -27.27
N ILE A 284 -46.68 4.51 -25.96
CA ILE A 284 -46.18 3.33 -25.28
C ILE A 284 -47.35 2.44 -24.88
N ASN A 285 -47.38 1.23 -25.43
CA ASN A 285 -48.35 0.23 -25.00
C ASN A 285 -47.94 -0.35 -23.64
N THR A 286 -48.85 -0.25 -22.66
CA THR A 286 -48.62 -0.81 -21.31
C THR A 286 -48.54 -2.34 -21.31
N GLU A 287 -49.11 -3.01 -22.31
CA GLU A 287 -49.02 -4.48 -22.47
C GLU A 287 -47.58 -4.94 -22.74
N ASP A 288 -46.82 -4.21 -23.57
CA ASP A 288 -45.43 -4.55 -23.91
C ASP A 288 -44.51 -4.49 -22.67
N ILE A 289 -44.80 -3.56 -21.76
CA ILE A 289 -44.08 -3.44 -20.48
C ILE A 289 -44.38 -4.63 -19.58
N LYS A 290 -45.65 -5.05 -19.49
CA LYS A 290 -46.06 -6.23 -18.71
C LYS A 290 -45.43 -7.50 -19.28
N GLU A 291 -45.39 -7.66 -20.60
CA GLU A 291 -44.73 -8.78 -21.24
C GLU A 291 -43.23 -8.82 -20.92
N CYS A 292 -42.56 -7.67 -20.95
CA CYS A 292 -41.16 -7.54 -20.55
C CYS A 292 -40.96 -7.95 -19.07
N GLU A 293 -41.87 -7.58 -18.18
CA GLU A 293 -41.84 -7.97 -16.77
C GLU A 293 -42.03 -9.48 -16.55
N ILE A 294 -42.98 -10.10 -17.26
CA ILE A 294 -43.19 -11.55 -17.24
C ILE A 294 -41.94 -12.29 -17.72
N ASN A 295 -41.37 -11.84 -18.83
CA ASN A 295 -40.16 -12.43 -19.40
C ASN A 295 -38.96 -12.30 -18.46
N HIS A 296 -38.76 -11.14 -17.83
CA HIS A 296 -37.71 -10.92 -16.85
C HIS A 296 -37.85 -11.85 -15.64
N ASN A 297 -39.06 -11.95 -15.08
CA ASN A 297 -39.35 -12.80 -13.93
C ASN A 297 -39.17 -14.29 -14.27
N THR A 298 -39.53 -14.70 -15.49
CA THR A 298 -39.34 -16.08 -15.99
C THR A 298 -37.85 -16.42 -16.11
N LYS A 299 -37.04 -15.53 -16.69
CA LYS A 299 -35.57 -15.68 -16.75
C LYS A 299 -34.95 -15.77 -15.36
N LEU A 300 -35.36 -14.92 -14.41
CA LEU A 300 -34.89 -14.95 -13.03
C LEU A 300 -35.29 -16.26 -12.33
N ASN A 301 -36.51 -16.74 -12.53
CA ASN A 301 -36.98 -18.00 -11.98
C ASN A 301 -36.23 -19.20 -12.56
N ASN A 302 -35.94 -19.22 -13.86
CA ASN A 302 -35.11 -20.27 -14.47
C ASN A 302 -33.68 -20.27 -13.93
N LYS A 303 -33.10 -19.08 -13.72
CA LYS A 303 -31.79 -18.92 -13.08
C LYS A 303 -31.78 -19.37 -11.61
N ARG A 304 -32.89 -19.19 -10.88
CA ARG A 304 -33.07 -19.70 -9.51
C ARG A 304 -33.34 -21.21 -9.48
N LYS A 305 -34.03 -21.75 -10.48
CA LYS A 305 -34.33 -23.18 -10.64
C LYS A 305 -33.11 -24.01 -11.05
N SER A 306 -32.05 -23.42 -11.60
CA SER A 306 -30.75 -24.10 -11.69
C SER A 306 -30.16 -24.26 -10.28
N LYS A 307 -30.70 -25.23 -9.52
CA LYS A 307 -30.15 -25.65 -8.23
C LYS A 307 -28.70 -26.09 -8.46
N SER A 308 -27.81 -25.68 -7.56
CA SER A 308 -26.51 -26.34 -7.47
C SER A 308 -26.75 -27.83 -7.28
N LEU A 309 -26.21 -28.66 -8.19
CA LEU A 309 -26.25 -30.11 -8.05
C LEU A 309 -25.62 -30.46 -6.70
N LYS A 310 -26.36 -31.16 -5.84
CA LYS A 310 -25.94 -31.51 -4.47
C LYS A 310 -25.54 -32.97 -4.42
N GLY A 311 -24.53 -33.26 -3.62
CA GLY A 311 -24.09 -34.64 -3.40
C GLY A 311 -23.56 -35.29 -4.67
N SER A 312 -23.98 -36.52 -4.93
CA SER A 312 -23.56 -37.40 -6.04
C SER A 312 -23.95 -36.84 -7.41
N LEU A 313 -24.97 -35.98 -7.45
CA LEU A 313 -25.42 -35.28 -8.65
C LEU A 313 -24.41 -34.23 -9.11
N ASN A 314 -23.47 -33.80 -8.27
CA ASN A 314 -22.39 -32.91 -8.67
C ASN A 314 -21.30 -33.73 -9.39
N PRO A 315 -20.97 -33.42 -10.67
CA PRO A 315 -19.94 -34.13 -11.43
C PRO A 315 -18.55 -34.14 -10.77
N LEU A 316 -18.31 -33.21 -9.83
CA LEU A 316 -17.06 -33.10 -9.08
C LEU A 316 -17.09 -33.80 -7.70
N ALA A 317 -18.17 -34.50 -7.37
CA ALA A 317 -18.29 -35.21 -6.10
C ALA A 317 -17.34 -36.42 -6.08
N LYS A 318 -16.45 -36.46 -5.09
CA LYS A 318 -15.47 -37.53 -4.90
C LYS A 318 -16.00 -38.75 -4.14
N LEU A 319 -17.23 -38.68 -3.61
CA LEU A 319 -17.83 -39.69 -2.77
C LEU A 319 -19.24 -39.99 -3.26
N LYS A 320 -19.59 -41.27 -3.32
CA LYS A 320 -20.93 -41.78 -3.62
C LYS A 320 -21.78 -41.86 -2.36
N GLU A 321 -23.09 -42.02 -2.52
CA GLU A 321 -24.04 -42.03 -1.40
C GLU A 321 -23.78 -43.20 -0.44
N ASP A 322 -23.48 -44.39 -0.98
CA ASP A 322 -23.15 -45.58 -0.20
C ASP A 322 -21.90 -45.37 0.67
N GLU A 323 -20.85 -44.77 0.10
CA GLU A 323 -19.61 -44.45 0.81
C GLU A 323 -19.85 -43.43 1.94
N ILE A 324 -20.78 -42.49 1.74
CA ILE A 324 -21.14 -41.50 2.75
C ILE A 324 -21.89 -42.14 3.92
N ILE A 325 -22.76 -43.11 3.66
CA ILE A 325 -23.46 -43.88 4.70
C ILE A 325 -22.44 -44.68 5.52
N GLU A 326 -21.51 -45.36 4.86
CA GLU A 326 -20.46 -46.13 5.53
C GLU A 326 -19.52 -45.21 6.35
N ILE A 327 -19.13 -44.05 5.80
CA ILE A 327 -18.38 -43.03 6.55
C ILE A 327 -19.17 -42.58 7.79
N ALA A 328 -20.48 -42.38 7.68
CA ALA A 328 -21.31 -41.96 8.80
C ALA A 328 -21.38 -43.03 9.90
N GLU A 329 -21.46 -44.31 9.54
CA GLU A 329 -21.41 -45.43 10.48
C GLU A 329 -20.07 -45.53 11.19
N LEU A 330 -18.96 -45.42 10.46
CA LEU A 330 -17.61 -45.43 11.03
C LEU A 330 -17.39 -44.23 11.99
N LEU A 331 -17.97 -43.07 11.68
CA LEU A 331 -17.98 -41.90 12.56
C LEU A 331 -18.81 -42.11 13.82
N LYS A 332 -19.99 -42.77 13.72
CA LYS A 332 -20.82 -43.15 14.87
C LYS A 332 -20.10 -44.15 15.77
N ASN A 333 -19.36 -45.09 15.17
CA ASN A 333 -18.49 -46.05 15.86
C ASN A 333 -17.16 -45.44 16.36
N LYS A 334 -17.04 -44.11 16.40
CA LYS A 334 -15.89 -43.35 16.94
C LYS A 334 -14.54 -43.70 16.31
N LYS A 335 -14.51 -44.19 15.06
CA LYS A 335 -13.25 -44.39 14.33
C LYS A 335 -12.57 -43.04 14.07
N SER A 336 -11.24 -43.05 14.01
CA SER A 336 -10.46 -41.83 13.83
C SER A 336 -10.68 -41.24 12.43
N LEU A 337 -10.65 -39.91 12.31
CA LEU A 337 -10.80 -39.24 11.01
C LEU A 337 -9.67 -39.62 10.04
N LYS A 338 -8.48 -39.92 10.57
CA LYS A 338 -7.32 -40.36 9.78
C LYS A 338 -7.56 -41.74 9.17
N PHE A 339 -8.06 -42.68 9.97
CA PHE A 339 -8.42 -44.02 9.48
C PHE A 339 -9.47 -43.96 8.37
N ILE A 340 -10.51 -43.15 8.54
CA ILE A 340 -11.56 -42.98 7.53
C ILE A 340 -10.99 -42.29 6.27
N SER A 341 -10.08 -41.32 6.45
CA SER A 341 -9.42 -40.61 5.34
C SER A 341 -8.60 -41.54 4.46
N GLU A 342 -7.84 -42.44 5.08
CA GLU A 342 -7.03 -43.44 4.39
C GLU A 342 -7.93 -44.49 3.70
N LYS A 343 -8.97 -44.96 4.39
CA LYS A 343 -9.90 -45.98 3.85
C LYS A 343 -10.62 -45.54 2.57
N PHE A 344 -11.14 -44.30 2.54
CA PHE A 344 -11.91 -43.77 1.40
C PHE A 344 -11.10 -42.86 0.47
N GLN A 345 -9.78 -42.74 0.70
CA GLN A 345 -8.88 -41.87 -0.07
C GLN A 345 -9.37 -40.41 -0.23
N VAL A 346 -10.04 -39.90 0.82
CA VAL A 346 -10.57 -38.53 0.87
C VAL A 346 -9.90 -37.75 1.96
N GLY A 347 -9.63 -36.47 1.73
CA GLY A 347 -8.97 -35.62 2.74
C GLY A 347 -9.76 -35.56 4.06
N ILE A 348 -9.03 -35.54 5.18
CA ILE A 348 -9.57 -35.45 6.55
C ILE A 348 -10.60 -34.31 6.69
N HIS A 349 -10.39 -33.19 6.00
CA HIS A 349 -11.30 -32.05 6.01
C HIS A 349 -12.68 -32.37 5.43
N THR A 350 -12.77 -33.21 4.40
CA THR A 350 -14.03 -33.66 3.79
C THR A 350 -14.84 -34.47 4.80
N ILE A 351 -14.19 -35.42 5.48
CA ILE A 351 -14.82 -36.24 6.52
C ILE A 351 -15.24 -35.38 7.72
N SER A 352 -14.43 -34.38 8.09
CA SER A 352 -14.81 -33.42 9.13
C SER A 352 -16.06 -32.62 8.78
N LYS A 353 -16.27 -32.28 7.51
CA LYS A 353 -17.49 -31.57 7.05
C LYS A 353 -18.72 -32.47 7.05
N ILE A 354 -18.54 -33.76 6.76
CA ILE A 354 -19.60 -34.77 6.89
C ILE A 354 -19.97 -34.92 8.38
N LYS A 355 -18.99 -35.14 9.25
CA LYS A 355 -19.18 -35.26 10.71
C LYS A 355 -19.89 -34.06 11.34
N THR A 356 -19.63 -32.85 10.85
CA THR A 356 -20.24 -31.62 11.39
C THR A 356 -21.62 -31.31 10.79
N GLY A 357 -22.13 -32.15 9.88
CA GLY A 357 -23.41 -31.92 9.22
C GLY A 357 -23.40 -30.75 8.23
N GLN A 358 -22.22 -30.27 7.83
CA GLN A 358 -22.10 -29.22 6.83
C GLN A 358 -22.36 -29.76 5.42
N ASN A 359 -21.90 -30.98 5.15
CA ASN A 359 -22.11 -31.69 3.89
C ASN A 359 -22.88 -32.99 4.17
N TRP A 360 -23.74 -33.38 3.22
CA TRP A 360 -24.47 -34.66 3.28
C TRP A 360 -25.28 -34.91 4.56
N SER A 361 -25.75 -33.84 5.22
CA SER A 361 -26.60 -33.95 6.41
C SER A 361 -27.90 -34.73 6.15
N HIS A 362 -28.41 -34.66 4.91
CA HIS A 362 -29.60 -35.41 4.46
C HIS A 362 -29.40 -36.93 4.40
N LEU A 363 -28.16 -37.43 4.21
CA LEU A 363 -27.86 -38.87 4.22
C LEU A 363 -27.33 -39.34 5.58
N THR A 364 -26.53 -38.51 6.25
CA THR A 364 -25.81 -38.93 7.46
C THR A 364 -26.61 -38.76 8.74
N GLY A 365 -27.65 -37.92 8.73
CA GLY A 365 -28.40 -37.54 9.93
C GLY A 365 -27.61 -36.66 10.91
N PHE A 366 -26.40 -36.23 10.56
CA PHE A 366 -25.64 -35.28 11.37
C PHE A 366 -26.26 -33.88 11.24
N GLU A 367 -26.76 -33.36 12.35
CA GLU A 367 -27.25 -31.99 12.41
C GLU A 367 -26.11 -30.99 12.23
N ASN A 368 -26.37 -29.96 11.43
CA ASN A 368 -25.40 -28.92 11.19
C ASN A 368 -25.20 -28.09 12.47
N LYS A 369 -24.13 -28.39 13.21
CA LYS A 369 -23.68 -27.58 14.34
C LYS A 369 -23.07 -26.27 13.82
N LYS A 370 -23.89 -25.39 13.24
CA LYS A 370 -23.52 -23.98 13.05
C LYS A 370 -23.40 -23.34 14.43
N LYS A 371 -22.23 -23.47 15.07
CA LYS A 371 -21.84 -22.41 16.01
C LYS A 371 -21.68 -21.15 15.17
N GLY A 372 -22.58 -20.18 15.33
CA GLY A 372 -22.36 -18.83 14.82
C GLY A 372 -21.04 -18.27 15.37
N LEU A 373 -20.60 -17.11 14.87
CA LEU A 373 -19.44 -16.43 15.46
C LEU A 373 -19.69 -16.29 16.97
N LEU A 374 -18.80 -16.84 17.78
CA LEU A 374 -18.83 -16.71 19.24
C LEU A 374 -18.95 -15.21 19.57
N LYS A 375 -19.97 -14.81 20.35
CA LYS A 375 -20.19 -13.41 20.76
C LYS A 375 -20.12 -13.33 22.27
N GLY A 376 -19.56 -12.24 22.80
CA GLY A 376 -19.52 -12.03 24.25
C GLY A 376 -18.43 -12.85 24.95
N GLU A 377 -18.79 -13.49 26.07
CA GLU A 377 -17.91 -14.29 26.94
C GLU A 377 -17.39 -15.57 26.32
N ASP A 378 -18.10 -16.07 25.31
CA ASP A 378 -17.70 -17.28 24.60
C ASP A 378 -16.61 -17.04 23.53
N HIS A 379 -16.17 -15.79 23.31
CA HIS A 379 -15.17 -15.47 22.30
C HIS A 379 -13.74 -15.67 22.86
N PRO A 380 -12.86 -16.44 22.19
CA PRO A 380 -11.54 -16.81 22.74
C PRO A 380 -10.60 -15.62 22.96
N ASN A 381 -10.81 -14.50 22.26
CA ASN A 381 -10.07 -13.24 22.47
C ASN A 381 -10.80 -12.25 23.40
N ILE A 382 -11.66 -12.72 24.31
CA ILE A 382 -12.31 -11.84 25.28
C ILE A 382 -11.27 -11.24 26.24
N LYS A 383 -11.21 -9.91 26.31
CA LYS A 383 -10.29 -9.19 27.21
C LYS A 383 -10.87 -8.91 28.60
N HIS A 384 -12.19 -8.73 28.70
CA HIS A 384 -12.88 -8.34 29.94
C HIS A 384 -14.29 -8.97 30.00
N SER A 385 -14.72 -9.45 31.17
CA SER A 385 -16.02 -10.10 31.39
C SER A 385 -17.21 -9.14 31.23
N ASN A 386 -18.43 -9.68 31.15
CA ASN A 386 -19.67 -8.90 31.10
C ASN A 386 -19.88 -8.09 32.39
N GLU A 387 -19.48 -8.63 33.53
CA GLU A 387 -19.51 -7.95 34.82
C GLU A 387 -18.67 -6.66 34.82
N VAL A 388 -17.48 -6.69 34.21
CA VAL A 388 -16.62 -5.50 34.05
C VAL A 388 -17.29 -4.45 33.17
N VAL A 389 -17.96 -4.87 32.09
CA VAL A 389 -18.70 -3.96 31.20
C VAL A 389 -19.87 -3.31 31.93
N ILE A 390 -20.62 -4.07 32.74
CA ILE A 390 -21.72 -3.57 33.57
C ILE A 390 -21.21 -2.55 34.60
N LYS A 391 -20.08 -2.82 35.27
CA LYS A 391 -19.44 -1.87 36.20
C LYS A 391 -19.05 -0.56 35.50
N VAL A 392 -18.50 -0.62 34.28
CA VAL A 392 -18.19 0.57 33.48
C VAL A 392 -19.47 1.36 33.11
N ILE A 393 -20.55 0.67 32.72
CA ILE A 393 -21.84 1.31 32.40
C ILE A 393 -22.40 2.01 33.65
N HIS A 394 -22.41 1.34 34.79
CA HIS A 394 -22.90 1.89 36.06
C HIS A 394 -22.07 3.11 36.50
N LEU A 395 -20.73 3.00 36.51
CA LEU A 395 -19.85 4.12 36.86
C LEU A 395 -20.02 5.31 35.90
N SER A 396 -20.31 5.04 34.62
CA SER A 396 -20.60 6.11 33.66
C SER A 396 -21.98 6.75 33.89
N LYS A 397 -22.98 6.00 34.36
CA LYS A 397 -24.32 6.53 34.69
C LYS A 397 -24.29 7.44 35.92
N ILE A 398 -23.47 7.13 36.92
CA ILE A 398 -23.27 7.96 38.12
C ILE A 398 -22.35 9.17 37.87
N GLY A 399 -21.97 9.45 36.61
CA GLY A 399 -21.23 10.65 36.24
C GLY A 399 -19.70 10.57 36.36
N LYS A 400 -19.10 9.40 36.64
CA LYS A 400 -17.63 9.28 36.69
C LYS A 400 -17.00 9.54 35.31
N THR A 401 -15.89 10.27 35.33
CA THR A 401 -15.11 10.55 34.13
C THR A 401 -14.43 9.28 33.61
N THR A 402 -14.14 9.24 32.31
CA THR A 402 -13.43 8.09 31.71
C THR A 402 -12.10 7.83 32.41
N LYS A 403 -11.40 8.88 32.88
CA LYS A 403 -10.12 8.77 33.59
C LYS A 403 -10.28 8.08 34.94
N GLU A 404 -11.30 8.45 35.71
CA GLU A 404 -11.61 7.79 36.99
C GLU A 404 -11.99 6.32 36.81
N ILE A 405 -12.79 6.00 35.79
CA ILE A 405 -13.20 4.61 35.49
C ILE A 405 -12.00 3.75 35.08
N CYS A 406 -11.09 4.28 34.27
CA CYS A 406 -9.86 3.57 33.88
C CYS A 406 -9.00 3.26 35.10
N ASN A 407 -8.86 4.21 36.02
CA ASN A 407 -8.06 4.04 37.24
C ASN A 407 -8.71 3.05 38.22
N LEU A 408 -10.03 3.13 38.41
CA LEU A 408 -10.78 2.28 39.35
C LEU A 408 -10.82 0.81 38.93
N LEU A 409 -10.94 0.53 37.63
CA LEU A 409 -11.10 -0.83 37.10
C LEU A 409 -9.84 -1.35 36.40
N ASN A 410 -8.75 -0.59 36.40
CA ASN A 410 -7.51 -0.86 35.67
C ASN A 410 -7.76 -1.23 34.18
N LEU A 411 -8.53 -0.38 33.50
CA LEU A 411 -8.96 -0.61 32.12
C LEU A 411 -8.32 0.38 31.15
N ASP A 412 -8.14 -0.06 29.91
CA ASP A 412 -7.67 0.80 28.84
C ASP A 412 -8.73 1.85 28.44
N LYS A 413 -8.28 3.09 28.21
CA LYS A 413 -9.15 4.23 27.86
C LYS A 413 -9.98 3.99 26.59
N SER A 414 -9.42 3.30 25.60
CA SER A 414 -10.13 2.99 24.35
C SER A 414 -11.28 2.01 24.59
N PHE A 415 -11.09 1.05 25.50
CA PHE A 415 -12.13 0.08 25.88
C PHE A 415 -13.28 0.77 26.61
N VAL A 416 -12.99 1.61 27.61
CA VAL A 416 -14.01 2.38 28.36
C VAL A 416 -14.81 3.30 27.43
N ASN A 417 -14.16 4.00 26.49
CA ASN A 417 -14.87 4.86 25.54
C ASN A 417 -15.75 4.08 24.54
N ARG A 418 -15.32 2.88 24.13
CA ARG A 418 -16.13 2.00 23.28
C ARG A 418 -17.37 1.47 23.99
N ILE A 419 -17.28 1.27 25.31
CA ILE A 419 -18.44 0.96 26.14
C ILE A 419 -19.33 2.22 26.25
N LYS A 420 -18.81 3.38 26.63
CA LYS A 420 -19.64 4.60 26.73
C LYS A 420 -20.39 4.97 25.45
N SER A 421 -19.85 4.60 24.28
CA SER A 421 -20.48 4.84 22.97
C SER A 421 -21.45 3.75 22.49
N GLY A 422 -21.74 2.72 23.31
CA GLY A 422 -22.66 1.63 22.95
C GLY A 422 -22.15 0.69 21.85
N LYS A 423 -20.89 0.86 21.41
CA LYS A 423 -20.29 0.09 20.30
C LYS A 423 -19.81 -1.30 20.72
N THR A 424 -19.83 -1.62 22.00
CA THR A 424 -19.35 -2.89 22.55
C THR A 424 -20.44 -3.48 23.44
N ARG A 425 -20.91 -4.69 23.10
CA ARG A 425 -21.96 -5.43 23.84
C ARG A 425 -23.22 -4.58 24.08
N SER A 426 -23.76 -4.02 23.01
CA SER A 426 -24.97 -3.18 23.02
C SER A 426 -26.18 -3.83 23.72
N TYR A 427 -26.26 -5.16 23.72
CA TYR A 427 -27.29 -5.91 24.44
C TYR A 427 -27.22 -5.80 25.98
N LEU A 428 -26.13 -5.27 26.55
CA LEU A 428 -25.98 -5.02 28.00
C LEU A 428 -26.44 -3.62 28.42
N TYR A 429 -26.91 -2.79 27.48
CA TYR A 429 -27.32 -1.40 27.74
C TYR A 429 -28.79 -1.28 28.11
N GLU A 430 -29.53 -2.39 28.04
CA GLU A 430 -30.95 -2.47 28.35
C GLU A 430 -31.21 -3.63 29.32
N LYS A 431 -31.30 -3.25 30.61
CA LYS A 431 -32.16 -3.82 31.65
C LYS A 431 -32.24 -2.82 32.79
#